data_AF-A0A7C5D765-F1
#
_entry.id   AF-A0A7C5D765-F1
#
_cell.length_a   1.000
_cell.length_b   1.000
_cell.length_c   1.000
_cell.angle_alpha   90.00
_cell.angle_beta   90.00
_cell.angle_gamma   90.00
#
_symmetry.space_group_name_H-M   'P 1'
#
loop_
_entity.id
_entity.type
_entity.pdbx_description
1 polymer ?
#
loop_
_entity_poly.entity_id
_entity_poly.type
_entity_poly.pdbx_seq_one_letter_code
_entity_poly.pdbx_strand_id
1 'polypeptide(L)'
;MSKAIYEKLGLFYMGKDVDRETMMPTEALTLLKNKNFTTHAAIIGMTGSGKTGLGIGIIEEAAMDNIPSIVIDPKGDMGDLCLTDPMFSETAFEPWVRDEANAKGEEPHIYARKIATIWREGLESWGQDTSRVETFSKIPKTIYTPGSSAGVSINIMASMEAPPAEVLEDSDTLASFLKSTVSSLLSLIGIEADQIDSREYILLAQIISNNWIERKSIAIEELIGLIINPHFKKIGVLPLDSYYPQSERFKFAAKFNAVIASPSFGAWLEG
;
A
#
# COMPACT_ATOMS: atom_id res chain seq x y z
N MET A 1 -20.52 4.09 -30.30
CA MET A 1 -20.69 5.39 -29.61
C MET A 1 -19.35 6.10 -29.56
N SER A 2 -19.27 7.42 -29.77
CA SER A 2 -17.98 8.08 -29.95
C SER A 2 -17.20 8.16 -28.63
N LYS A 3 -16.02 7.53 -28.59
CA LYS A 3 -14.93 7.64 -27.60
C LYS A 3 -14.74 9.05 -27.00
N ALA A 4 -15.03 10.10 -27.79
CA ALA A 4 -14.99 11.50 -27.39
C ALA A 4 -15.91 11.92 -26.22
N ILE A 5 -16.87 11.09 -25.79
CA ILE A 5 -17.82 11.46 -24.74
C ILE A 5 -17.22 11.32 -23.34
N TYR A 6 -16.44 10.26 -23.09
CA TYR A 6 -15.92 9.92 -21.75
C TYR A 6 -14.40 10.05 -21.61
N GLU A 7 -13.63 10.16 -22.70
CA GLU A 7 -12.20 10.51 -22.64
C GLU A 7 -11.99 12.02 -22.38
N LYS A 8 -12.63 12.53 -21.32
CA LYS A 8 -12.58 13.93 -20.89
C LYS A 8 -12.00 13.98 -19.49
N LEU A 9 -11.03 14.88 -19.30
CA LEU A 9 -10.40 15.08 -18.00
C LEU A 9 -11.46 15.36 -16.92
N GLY A 10 -11.38 14.63 -15.83
CA GLY A 10 -12.32 14.70 -14.71
C GLY A 10 -13.61 13.89 -14.82
N LEU A 11 -13.70 12.98 -15.80
CA LEU A 11 -14.82 12.04 -15.94
C LEU A 11 -14.31 10.60 -15.97
N PHE A 12 -14.80 9.79 -15.04
CA PHE A 12 -14.54 8.37 -14.93
C PHE A 12 -15.63 7.59 -15.69
N TYR A 13 -15.19 6.69 -16.56
CA TYR A 13 -16.05 5.73 -17.24
C TYR A 13 -16.32 4.51 -16.35
N MET A 14 -17.57 4.33 -15.90
CA MET A 14 -17.97 3.24 -15.00
C MET A 14 -18.76 2.13 -15.69
N GLY A 15 -18.84 2.15 -17.02
CA GLY A 15 -19.62 1.20 -17.82
C GLY A 15 -20.90 1.82 -18.39
N LYS A 16 -21.97 1.05 -18.33
CA LYS A 16 -23.28 1.34 -18.94
C LYS A 16 -24.38 1.27 -17.88
N ASP A 17 -25.39 2.13 -18.02
CA ASP A 17 -26.58 2.09 -17.19
C ASP A 17 -27.32 0.77 -17.42
N VAL A 18 -27.99 0.28 -16.39
CA VAL A 18 -28.73 -0.99 -16.41
C VAL A 18 -30.22 -0.71 -16.43
N ASP A 19 -30.95 -1.39 -17.31
CA ASP A 19 -32.40 -1.35 -17.33
C ASP A 19 -32.97 -2.02 -16.07
N ARG A 20 -33.89 -1.35 -15.38
CA ARG A 20 -34.35 -1.76 -14.05
C ARG A 20 -35.22 -3.02 -14.05
N GLU A 21 -35.84 -3.37 -15.17
CA GLU A 21 -36.71 -4.53 -15.27
C GLU A 21 -35.93 -5.77 -15.74
N THR A 22 -35.16 -5.61 -16.81
CA THR A 22 -34.40 -6.71 -17.43
C THR A 22 -33.04 -6.95 -16.79
N MET A 23 -32.52 -5.97 -16.03
CA MET A 23 -31.16 -5.96 -15.48
C MET A 23 -30.07 -6.08 -16.56
N MET A 24 -30.40 -5.76 -17.82
CA MET A 24 -29.44 -5.77 -18.93
C MET A 24 -28.79 -4.39 -19.12
N PRO A 25 -27.52 -4.33 -19.56
CA PRO A 25 -26.88 -3.07 -19.92
C PRO A 25 -27.63 -2.36 -21.07
N THR A 26 -27.80 -1.06 -20.93
CA THR A 26 -28.33 -0.17 -21.97
C THR A 26 -27.17 0.48 -22.74
N GLU A 27 -27.47 1.24 -23.80
CA GLU A 27 -26.45 2.03 -24.49
C GLU A 27 -26.12 3.36 -23.77
N ALA A 28 -26.81 3.71 -22.68
CA ALA A 28 -26.46 4.89 -21.89
C ALA A 28 -25.21 4.60 -21.05
N LEU A 29 -24.23 5.53 -21.04
CA LEU A 29 -23.00 5.38 -20.27
C LEU A 29 -23.17 5.84 -18.83
N THR A 30 -22.63 5.07 -17.89
CA THR A 30 -22.50 5.49 -16.50
C THR A 30 -21.19 6.26 -16.33
N LEU A 31 -21.26 7.57 -16.13
CA LEU A 31 -20.10 8.44 -15.96
C LEU A 31 -20.11 9.10 -14.58
N LEU A 32 -18.98 9.05 -13.87
CA LEU A 32 -18.79 9.70 -12.59
C LEU A 32 -17.81 10.86 -12.72
N LYS A 33 -18.05 11.97 -12.02
CA LYS A 33 -17.07 13.07 -11.96
C LYS A 33 -15.99 12.70 -10.95
N ASN A 34 -14.72 12.84 -11.31
CA ASN A 34 -13.60 12.54 -10.41
C ASN A 34 -13.69 13.34 -9.09
N LYS A 35 -14.22 14.56 -9.13
CA LYS A 35 -14.43 15.43 -7.96
C LYS A 35 -15.39 14.84 -6.92
N ASN A 36 -16.17 13.82 -7.27
CA ASN A 36 -16.99 13.12 -6.30
C ASN A 36 -16.13 12.24 -5.36
N PHE A 37 -14.89 11.94 -5.75
CA PHE A 37 -13.90 11.18 -4.98
C PHE A 37 -12.94 12.08 -4.18
N THR A 38 -13.16 13.40 -4.13
CA THR A 38 -12.44 14.29 -3.18
C THR A 38 -12.97 14.17 -1.76
N THR A 39 -14.02 13.38 -1.56
CA THR A 39 -14.55 12.94 -0.27
C THR A 39 -14.43 11.42 -0.15
N HIS A 40 -14.73 10.88 1.02
CA HIS A 40 -14.71 9.44 1.25
C HIS A 40 -15.75 8.69 0.41
N ALA A 41 -15.36 7.53 -0.12
CA ALA A 41 -16.25 6.60 -0.82
C ALA A 41 -16.20 5.23 -0.11
N ALA A 42 -17.30 4.48 -0.17
CA ALA A 42 -17.38 3.12 0.36
C ALA A 42 -18.05 2.19 -0.66
N ILE A 43 -17.41 1.06 -0.96
CA ILE A 43 -17.96 0.00 -1.81
C ILE A 43 -18.42 -1.15 -0.92
N ILE A 44 -19.72 -1.40 -0.88
CA ILE A 44 -20.35 -2.39 0.01
C ILE A 44 -21.03 -3.46 -0.84
N GLY A 45 -20.87 -4.73 -0.45
CA GLY A 45 -21.45 -5.87 -1.17
C GLY A 45 -20.93 -7.21 -0.65
N MET A 46 -21.62 -8.30 -0.97
CA MET A 46 -21.21 -9.67 -0.59
C MET A 46 -20.01 -10.17 -1.43
N THR A 47 -19.33 -11.23 -1.01
CA THR A 47 -18.28 -11.86 -1.84
C THR A 47 -18.86 -12.28 -3.19
N GLY A 48 -18.10 -12.07 -4.28
CA GLY A 48 -18.58 -12.32 -5.64
C GLY A 48 -19.50 -11.24 -6.23
N SER A 49 -19.87 -10.19 -5.49
CA SER A 49 -20.73 -9.12 -6.01
C SER A 49 -20.02 -8.09 -6.90
N GLY A 50 -18.77 -8.34 -7.30
CA GLY A 50 -17.99 -7.43 -8.15
C GLY A 50 -17.31 -6.25 -7.44
N LYS A 51 -17.22 -6.23 -6.10
CA LYS A 51 -16.57 -5.12 -5.35
C LYS A 51 -15.13 -4.84 -5.82
N THR A 52 -14.32 -5.89 -5.94
CA THR A 52 -12.91 -5.78 -6.36
C THR A 52 -12.83 -5.24 -7.79
N GLY A 53 -13.64 -5.77 -8.71
CA GLY A 53 -13.71 -5.28 -10.09
C GLY A 53 -14.13 -3.81 -10.19
N LEU A 54 -15.11 -3.38 -9.40
CA LEU A 54 -15.49 -1.95 -9.33
C LEU A 54 -14.34 -1.09 -8.80
N GLY A 55 -13.64 -1.55 -7.76
CA GLY A 55 -12.47 -0.85 -7.21
C GLY A 55 -11.33 -0.73 -8.22
N ILE A 56 -11.01 -1.81 -8.93
CA ILE A 56 -10.02 -1.83 -10.01
C ILE A 56 -10.42 -0.82 -11.08
N GLY A 57 -11.66 -0.85 -11.57
CA GLY A 57 -12.13 0.11 -12.57
C GLY A 57 -11.98 1.56 -12.11
N ILE A 58 -12.33 1.88 -10.85
CA ILE A 58 -12.13 3.24 -10.32
C ILE A 58 -10.64 3.63 -10.30
N ILE A 59 -9.74 2.72 -9.93
CA ILE A 59 -8.29 2.98 -9.90
C ILE A 59 -7.75 3.16 -11.33
N GLU A 60 -8.21 2.36 -12.30
CA GLU A 60 -7.88 2.51 -13.71
C GLU A 60 -8.30 3.89 -14.24
N GLU A 61 -9.53 4.31 -13.98
CA GLU A 61 -10.02 5.64 -14.37
C GLU A 61 -9.24 6.77 -13.70
N ALA A 62 -8.93 6.64 -12.40
CA ALA A 62 -8.13 7.62 -11.68
C ALA A 62 -6.72 7.74 -12.28
N ALA A 63 -6.08 6.61 -12.59
CA ALA A 63 -4.78 6.58 -13.23
C ALA A 63 -4.81 7.26 -14.61
N MET A 64 -5.82 6.93 -15.43
CA MET A 64 -6.03 7.53 -16.76
C MET A 64 -6.24 9.05 -16.70
N ASP A 65 -6.81 9.56 -15.60
CA ASP A 65 -7.02 10.99 -15.33
C ASP A 65 -5.81 11.67 -14.64
N ASN A 66 -4.65 10.99 -14.57
CA ASN A 66 -3.42 11.43 -13.90
C ASN A 66 -3.59 11.70 -12.38
N ILE A 67 -4.45 10.94 -11.72
CA ILE A 67 -4.63 11.00 -10.27
C ILE A 67 -3.78 9.89 -9.62
N PRO A 68 -2.77 10.25 -8.79
CA PRO A 68 -1.95 9.25 -8.12
C PRO A 68 -2.77 8.47 -7.09
N SER A 69 -2.59 7.15 -7.06
CA SER A 69 -3.30 6.25 -6.16
C SER A 69 -2.30 5.45 -5.32
N ILE A 70 -2.50 5.44 -4.00
CA ILE A 70 -1.82 4.52 -3.07
C ILE A 70 -2.86 3.47 -2.67
N VAL A 71 -2.57 2.21 -2.94
CA VAL A 71 -3.50 1.10 -2.71
C VAL A 71 -2.92 0.18 -1.65
N ILE A 72 -3.66 0.02 -0.54
CA ILE A 72 -3.32 -0.95 0.50
C ILE A 72 -4.11 -2.22 0.21
N ASP A 73 -3.41 -3.26 -0.20
CA ASP A 73 -4.02 -4.50 -0.67
C ASP A 73 -3.61 -5.71 0.18
N PRO A 74 -4.40 -6.04 1.22
CA PRO A 74 -4.13 -7.22 2.04
C PRO A 74 -4.45 -8.54 1.33
N LYS A 75 -5.12 -8.53 0.16
CA LYS A 75 -5.49 -9.75 -0.57
C LYS A 75 -4.47 -10.10 -1.67
N GLY A 76 -3.79 -9.11 -2.21
CA GLY A 76 -2.81 -9.28 -3.29
C GLY A 76 -3.43 -9.26 -4.70
N ASP A 77 -4.72 -8.92 -4.83
CA ASP A 77 -5.44 -8.87 -6.11
C ASP A 77 -5.06 -7.65 -6.96
N MET A 78 -4.56 -6.56 -6.37
CA MET A 78 -4.24 -5.31 -7.07
C MET A 78 -2.99 -5.42 -7.95
N GLY A 79 -2.22 -6.50 -7.81
CA GLY A 79 -1.15 -6.85 -8.75
C GLY A 79 -1.66 -7.00 -10.18
N ASP A 80 -2.95 -7.36 -10.35
CA ASP A 80 -3.61 -7.49 -11.64
C ASP A 80 -3.60 -6.19 -12.47
N LEU A 81 -3.52 -5.01 -11.82
CA LEU A 81 -3.38 -3.72 -12.52
C LEU A 81 -2.09 -3.65 -13.36
N CYS A 82 -1.09 -4.47 -13.05
CA CYS A 82 0.16 -4.56 -13.81
C CYS A 82 0.07 -5.53 -15.00
N LEU A 83 -0.96 -6.39 -15.03
CA LEU A 83 -1.18 -7.39 -16.08
C LEU A 83 -1.95 -6.76 -17.24
N THR A 84 -1.22 -6.06 -18.12
CA THR A 84 -1.81 -5.39 -19.29
C THR A 84 -1.12 -5.85 -20.56
N ASP A 85 -1.89 -6.28 -21.57
CA ASP A 85 -1.38 -6.55 -22.93
C ASP A 85 -2.24 -5.80 -23.96
N PRO A 86 -1.79 -4.61 -24.41
CA PRO A 86 -2.51 -3.84 -25.44
C PRO A 86 -2.62 -4.56 -26.78
N MET A 87 -1.74 -5.51 -27.07
CA MET A 87 -1.72 -6.23 -28.35
C MET A 87 -2.66 -7.43 -28.36
N PHE A 88 -3.12 -7.89 -27.19
CA PHE A 88 -3.90 -9.13 -27.05
C PHE A 88 -3.26 -10.30 -27.82
N SER A 89 -1.95 -10.46 -27.63
CA SER A 89 -1.15 -11.44 -28.36
C SER A 89 -1.28 -12.82 -27.71
N GLU A 90 -1.43 -13.85 -28.53
CA GLU A 90 -1.46 -15.25 -28.06
C GLU A 90 -0.23 -15.61 -27.21
N THR A 91 0.93 -15.08 -27.56
CA THR A 91 2.20 -15.33 -26.87
C THR A 91 2.25 -14.75 -25.46
N ALA A 92 1.61 -13.60 -25.22
CA ALA A 92 1.54 -13.01 -23.88
C ALA A 92 0.57 -13.76 -22.97
N PHE A 93 -0.51 -14.33 -23.54
CA PHE A 93 -1.52 -15.08 -22.81
C PHE A 93 -1.09 -16.51 -22.48
N GLU A 94 -0.30 -17.16 -23.34
CA GLU A 94 0.04 -18.58 -23.22
C GLU A 94 0.58 -18.99 -21.84
N PRO A 95 1.52 -18.27 -21.19
CA PRO A 95 2.03 -18.67 -19.88
C PRO A 95 0.95 -18.73 -18.80
N TRP A 96 -0.07 -17.87 -18.90
CA TRP A 96 -1.13 -17.74 -17.90
C TRP A 96 -2.24 -18.78 -18.06
N VAL A 97 -2.43 -19.29 -19.29
CA VAL A 97 -3.54 -20.20 -19.61
C VAL A 97 -3.10 -21.63 -19.88
N ARG A 98 -1.78 -21.89 -19.92
CA ARG A 98 -1.20 -23.20 -20.26
C ARG A 98 -1.74 -24.34 -19.41
N ASP A 99 -1.79 -24.15 -18.10
CA ASP A 99 -2.26 -25.20 -17.17
C ASP A 99 -3.75 -25.47 -17.36
N GLU A 100 -4.54 -24.43 -17.62
CA GLU A 100 -5.97 -24.58 -17.92
C GLU A 100 -6.19 -25.30 -19.26
N ALA A 101 -5.41 -24.96 -20.28
CA ALA A 101 -5.46 -25.61 -21.59
C ALA A 101 -5.15 -27.11 -21.47
N ASN A 102 -4.06 -27.45 -20.77
CA ASN A 102 -3.66 -28.84 -20.52
C ASN A 102 -4.76 -29.62 -19.77
N ALA A 103 -5.38 -29.02 -18.76
CA ALA A 103 -6.48 -29.64 -18.02
C ALA A 103 -7.72 -29.90 -18.89
N LYS A 104 -7.94 -29.09 -19.92
CA LYS A 104 -9.02 -29.25 -20.91
C LYS A 104 -8.64 -30.14 -22.10
N GLY A 105 -7.39 -30.59 -22.18
CA GLY A 105 -6.86 -31.32 -23.33
C GLY A 105 -6.78 -30.49 -24.62
N GLU A 106 -6.73 -29.16 -24.48
CA GLU A 106 -6.53 -28.22 -25.59
C GLU A 106 -5.05 -27.84 -25.71
N GLU A 107 -4.57 -27.60 -26.94
CA GLU A 107 -3.22 -27.09 -27.18
C GLU A 107 -3.06 -25.67 -26.60
N PRO A 108 -2.08 -25.39 -25.71
CA PRO A 108 -1.93 -24.11 -25.01
C PRO A 108 -1.97 -22.88 -25.91
N HIS A 109 -1.31 -22.94 -27.06
CA HIS A 109 -1.25 -21.86 -28.04
C HIS A 109 -2.63 -21.55 -28.67
N ILE A 110 -3.39 -22.59 -29.01
CA ILE A 110 -4.75 -22.45 -29.55
C ILE A 110 -5.68 -21.86 -28.49
N TYR A 111 -5.56 -22.34 -27.25
CA TYR A 111 -6.35 -21.84 -26.14
C TYR A 111 -6.03 -20.38 -25.81
N ALA A 112 -4.75 -20.00 -25.82
CA ALA A 112 -4.31 -18.62 -25.61
C ALA A 112 -4.88 -17.66 -26.67
N ARG A 113 -4.84 -18.02 -27.95
CA ARG A 113 -5.46 -17.24 -29.03
C ARG A 113 -6.96 -17.04 -28.81
N LYS A 114 -7.66 -18.11 -28.39
CA LYS A 114 -9.09 -18.07 -28.08
C LYS A 114 -9.39 -17.11 -26.92
N ILE A 115 -8.65 -17.20 -25.82
CA ILE A 115 -8.82 -16.32 -24.65
C ILE A 115 -8.50 -14.86 -24.99
N ALA A 116 -7.39 -14.61 -25.70
CA ALA A 116 -7.02 -13.25 -26.12
C ALA A 116 -8.11 -12.61 -27.01
N THR A 117 -8.73 -13.40 -27.90
CA THR A 117 -9.85 -12.95 -28.73
C THR A 117 -11.08 -12.60 -27.89
N ILE A 118 -11.47 -13.47 -26.95
CA ILE A 118 -12.60 -13.24 -26.04
C ILE A 118 -12.40 -11.96 -25.23
N TRP A 119 -11.19 -11.72 -24.71
CA TRP A 119 -10.90 -10.53 -23.91
C TRP A 119 -10.95 -9.25 -24.74
N ARG A 120 -10.37 -9.27 -25.94
CA ARG A 120 -10.43 -8.13 -26.88
C ARG A 120 -11.87 -7.79 -27.27
N GLU A 121 -12.63 -8.78 -27.71
CA GLU A 121 -14.04 -8.59 -28.11
C GLU A 121 -14.91 -8.16 -26.92
N GLY A 122 -14.64 -8.70 -25.74
CA GLY A 122 -15.27 -8.28 -24.50
C GLY A 122 -15.05 -6.80 -24.24
N LEU A 123 -13.80 -6.32 -24.30
CA LEU A 123 -13.45 -4.92 -24.09
C LEU A 123 -14.08 -4.00 -25.15
N GLU A 124 -14.04 -4.41 -26.42
CA GLU A 124 -14.68 -3.71 -27.55
C GLU A 124 -16.20 -3.60 -27.41
N SER A 125 -16.86 -4.60 -26.83
CA SER A 125 -18.32 -4.58 -26.60
C SER A 125 -18.75 -3.49 -25.59
N TRP A 126 -17.82 -3.04 -24.74
CA TRP A 126 -17.98 -1.92 -23.82
C TRP A 126 -17.52 -0.58 -24.42
N GLY A 127 -17.15 -0.56 -25.70
CA GLY A 127 -16.72 0.64 -26.41
C GLY A 127 -15.29 1.07 -26.09
N GLN A 128 -14.53 0.24 -25.38
CA GLN A 128 -13.12 0.46 -25.15
C GLN A 128 -12.31 -0.18 -26.28
N ASP A 129 -11.14 0.37 -26.60
CA ASP A 129 -10.28 -0.15 -27.66
C ASP A 129 -8.87 -0.43 -27.15
N THR A 130 -8.07 -1.11 -27.97
CA THR A 130 -6.69 -1.47 -27.65
C THR A 130 -5.82 -0.25 -27.33
N SER A 131 -6.11 0.91 -27.90
CA SER A 131 -5.36 2.14 -27.61
C SER A 131 -5.61 2.69 -26.22
N ARG A 132 -6.80 2.45 -25.63
CA ARG A 132 -7.08 2.77 -24.22
C ARG A 132 -6.27 1.85 -23.30
N VAL A 133 -6.20 0.57 -23.62
CA VAL A 133 -5.33 -0.40 -22.90
C VAL A 133 -3.86 0.00 -23.01
N GLU A 134 -3.41 0.43 -24.19
CA GLU A 134 -2.04 0.94 -24.40
C GLU A 134 -1.75 2.22 -23.59
N THR A 135 -2.75 3.09 -23.44
CA THR A 135 -2.60 4.30 -22.63
C THR A 135 -2.46 3.92 -21.16
N PHE A 136 -3.33 3.03 -20.65
CA PHE A 136 -3.26 2.55 -19.27
C PHE A 136 -1.96 1.77 -18.98
N SER A 137 -1.49 0.94 -19.93
CA SER A 137 -0.26 0.14 -19.76
C SER A 137 0.98 1.01 -19.59
N LYS A 138 1.01 2.21 -20.20
CA LYS A 138 2.12 3.17 -20.09
C LYS A 138 2.18 3.90 -18.75
N ILE A 139 1.11 3.86 -17.94
CA ILE A 139 1.08 4.50 -16.64
C ILE A 139 2.00 3.72 -15.67
N PRO A 140 2.95 4.38 -14.99
CA PRO A 140 3.83 3.72 -14.02
C PRO A 140 3.05 3.08 -12.88
N LYS A 141 3.39 1.84 -12.55
CA LYS A 141 2.82 1.08 -11.45
C LYS A 141 3.98 0.46 -10.67
N THR A 142 3.95 0.56 -9.35
CA THR A 142 5.00 0.01 -8.49
C THR A 142 4.34 -0.81 -7.40
N ILE A 143 4.71 -2.09 -7.32
CA ILE A 143 4.26 -2.98 -6.28
C ILE A 143 5.29 -2.92 -5.15
N TYR A 144 4.86 -2.42 -4.00
CA TYR A 144 5.65 -2.45 -2.79
C TYR A 144 5.27 -3.65 -1.94
N THR A 145 6.27 -4.42 -1.51
CA THR A 145 6.06 -5.68 -0.78
C THR A 145 6.77 -5.64 0.57
N PRO A 146 6.13 -5.13 1.63
CA PRO A 146 6.69 -5.19 2.97
C PRO A 146 6.97 -6.65 3.39
N GLY A 147 8.19 -6.95 3.84
CA GLY A 147 8.58 -8.30 4.27
C GLY A 147 8.78 -9.33 3.16
N SER A 148 8.85 -8.91 1.90
CA SER A 148 9.08 -9.78 0.75
C SER A 148 9.90 -9.04 -0.32
N SER A 149 10.76 -9.77 -1.01
CA SER A 149 11.56 -9.26 -2.14
C SER A 149 10.90 -9.49 -3.50
N ALA A 150 9.61 -9.86 -3.54
CA ALA A 150 8.87 -10.10 -4.78
C ALA A 150 8.59 -8.81 -5.59
N GLY A 151 8.53 -7.66 -4.90
CA GLY A 151 8.41 -6.33 -5.49
C GLY A 151 9.48 -5.38 -4.93
N VAL A 152 9.14 -4.09 -4.80
CA VAL A 152 10.00 -3.12 -4.11
C VAL A 152 9.83 -3.31 -2.61
N SER A 153 10.88 -3.77 -1.93
CA SER A 153 10.87 -3.92 -0.48
C SER A 153 10.60 -2.59 0.23
N ILE A 154 9.90 -2.64 1.36
CA ILE A 154 9.73 -1.50 2.25
C ILE A 154 10.48 -1.79 3.54
N ASN A 155 11.44 -0.93 3.85
CA ASN A 155 12.13 -0.92 5.11
C ASN A 155 11.30 -0.20 6.17
N ILE A 156 10.82 -0.93 7.18
CA ILE A 156 10.03 -0.34 8.28
C ILE A 156 10.90 0.61 9.13
N MET A 157 12.21 0.39 9.16
CA MET A 157 13.14 1.08 10.04
C MET A 157 13.58 2.45 9.53
N ALA A 158 13.30 2.79 8.26
CA ALA A 158 13.49 4.14 7.74
C ALA A 158 12.72 5.21 8.55
N SER A 159 11.69 4.79 9.31
CA SER A 159 10.94 5.64 10.25
C SER A 159 11.79 6.26 11.38
N MET A 160 13.04 5.81 11.55
CA MET A 160 13.99 6.32 12.55
C MET A 160 14.95 7.38 12.02
N GLU A 161 14.90 7.68 10.72
CA GLU A 161 15.65 8.79 10.15
C GLU A 161 15.22 10.12 10.78
N ALA A 162 16.17 11.03 10.95
CA ALA A 162 15.84 12.39 11.36
C ALA A 162 14.90 13.01 10.31
N PRO A 163 13.73 13.53 10.73
CA PRO A 163 12.79 14.11 9.78
C PRO A 163 13.39 15.36 9.13
N PRO A 164 12.88 15.76 7.95
CA PRO A 164 13.39 16.91 7.22
C PRO A 164 13.16 18.21 8.03
N ALA A 165 13.90 19.27 7.68
CA ALA A 165 13.93 20.51 8.45
C ALA A 165 12.54 21.13 8.62
N GLU A 166 11.70 21.03 7.59
CA GLU A 166 10.32 21.54 7.59
C GLU A 166 9.46 20.87 8.67
N VAL A 167 9.70 19.59 8.97
CA VAL A 167 9.01 18.87 10.05
C VAL A 167 9.60 19.22 11.41
N LEU A 168 10.92 19.39 11.52
CA LEU A 168 11.58 19.75 12.78
C LEU A 168 11.23 21.17 13.26
N GLU A 169 10.94 22.07 12.32
CA GLU A 169 10.61 23.48 12.59
C GLU A 169 9.13 23.69 12.99
N ASP A 170 8.25 22.73 12.69
CA ASP A 170 6.84 22.74 13.09
C ASP A 170 6.61 21.79 14.28
N SER A 171 6.31 22.37 15.45
CA SER A 171 6.12 21.59 16.68
C SER A 171 4.98 20.58 16.62
N ASP A 172 3.88 20.93 15.95
CA ASP A 172 2.69 20.07 15.89
C ASP A 172 2.95 18.90 14.93
N THR A 173 3.57 19.20 13.79
CA THR A 173 3.99 18.18 12.82
C THR A 173 5.05 17.25 13.41
N LEU A 174 6.06 17.78 14.10
CA LEU A 174 7.07 16.99 14.81
C LEU A 174 6.44 16.08 15.87
N ALA A 175 5.52 16.61 16.68
CA ALA A 175 4.85 15.83 17.72
C ALA A 175 4.02 14.68 17.12
N SER A 176 3.29 14.95 16.02
CA SER A 176 2.52 13.92 15.31
C SER A 176 3.44 12.86 14.70
N PHE A 177 4.56 13.26 14.09
CA PHE A 177 5.53 12.37 13.50
C PHE A 177 6.19 11.46 14.56
N LEU A 178 6.68 12.06 15.66
CA LEU A 178 7.24 11.33 16.80
C LEU A 178 6.23 10.32 17.37
N LYS A 179 4.98 10.74 17.54
CA LYS A 179 3.92 9.88 18.06
C LYS A 179 3.71 8.67 17.16
N SER A 180 3.58 8.89 15.85
CA SER A 180 3.41 7.81 14.88
C SER A 180 4.59 6.83 14.91
N THR A 181 5.82 7.35 14.92
CA THR A 181 7.04 6.52 14.95
C THR A 181 7.12 5.67 16.22
N VAL A 182 6.94 6.27 17.40
CA VAL A 182 7.03 5.53 18.67
C VAL A 182 5.93 4.47 18.75
N SER A 183 4.69 4.81 18.37
CA SER A 183 3.59 3.84 18.38
C SER A 183 3.81 2.68 17.41
N SER A 184 4.32 2.93 16.20
CA SER A 184 4.67 1.87 15.26
C SER A 184 5.78 0.95 15.79
N LEU A 185 6.83 1.51 16.40
CA LEU A 185 7.93 0.73 16.99
C LEU A 185 7.47 -0.14 18.16
N LEU A 186 6.58 0.36 19.02
CA LEU A 186 6.03 -0.42 20.13
C LEU A 186 5.08 -1.50 19.64
N SER A 187 4.24 -1.20 18.65
CA SER A 187 3.35 -2.17 18.02
C SER A 187 4.14 -3.32 17.39
N LEU A 188 5.30 -3.02 16.78
CA LEU A 188 6.18 -4.02 16.18
C LEU A 188 6.66 -5.08 17.18
N ILE A 189 6.91 -4.71 18.43
CA ILE A 189 7.29 -5.64 19.51
C ILE A 189 6.10 -6.10 20.36
N GLY A 190 4.87 -5.88 19.87
CA GLY A 190 3.62 -6.32 20.51
C GLY A 190 3.26 -5.57 21.79
N ILE A 191 3.64 -4.29 21.90
CA ILE A 191 3.29 -3.43 23.03
C ILE A 191 2.28 -2.38 22.57
N GLU A 192 1.07 -2.45 23.11
CA GLU A 192 0.12 -1.33 23.07
C GLU A 192 0.40 -0.41 24.24
N ALA A 193 0.77 0.83 23.94
CA ALA A 193 1.21 1.80 24.94
C ALA A 193 0.40 3.09 24.86
N ASP A 194 -0.05 3.55 26.03
CA ASP A 194 -0.60 4.89 26.20
C ASP A 194 0.51 5.95 26.19
N GLN A 195 0.25 7.11 25.57
CA GLN A 195 1.23 8.20 25.42
C GLN A 195 1.66 8.83 26.75
N ILE A 196 0.81 8.76 27.77
CA ILE A 196 0.98 9.48 29.04
C ILE A 196 1.49 8.53 30.12
N ASP A 197 1.00 7.30 30.16
CA ASP A 197 1.25 6.40 31.29
C ASP A 197 2.30 5.31 30.99
N SER A 198 2.63 5.04 29.73
CA SER A 198 3.60 4.00 29.38
C SER A 198 5.04 4.47 29.53
N ARG A 199 5.80 3.78 30.39
CA ARG A 199 7.23 4.00 30.59
C ARG A 199 8.04 3.68 29.33
N GLU A 200 7.62 2.67 28.57
CA GLU A 200 8.19 2.29 27.28
C GLU A 200 8.03 3.41 26.24
N TYR A 201 6.81 3.96 26.13
CA TYR A 201 6.52 5.07 25.23
C TYR A 201 7.34 6.30 25.58
N ILE A 202 7.30 6.73 26.84
CA ILE A 202 7.99 7.94 27.29
C ILE A 202 9.51 7.82 27.09
N LEU A 203 10.09 6.66 27.39
CA LEU A 203 11.52 6.43 27.17
C LEU A 203 11.89 6.54 25.69
N LEU A 204 11.16 5.85 24.80
CA LEU A 204 11.42 5.89 23.36
C LEU A 204 11.22 7.29 22.78
N ALA A 205 10.12 7.95 23.14
CA ALA A 205 9.83 9.30 22.67
C ALA A 205 10.95 10.27 23.05
N GLN A 206 11.47 10.19 24.27
CA GLN A 206 12.58 11.03 24.71
C GLN A 206 13.89 10.71 23.96
N ILE A 207 14.22 9.42 23.76
CA ILE A 207 15.42 9.01 23.02
C ILE A 207 15.37 9.53 21.58
N ILE A 208 14.26 9.29 20.88
CA ILE A 208 14.09 9.66 19.47
C ILE A 208 14.07 11.19 19.33
N SER A 209 13.27 11.88 20.15
CA SER A 209 13.16 13.34 20.11
C SER A 209 14.52 14.03 20.32
N ASN A 210 15.31 13.59 21.31
CA ASN A 210 16.63 14.17 21.56
C ASN A 210 17.58 14.04 20.35
N ASN A 211 17.57 12.90 19.67
CA ASN A 211 18.42 12.69 18.49
C ASN A 211 17.92 13.49 17.28
N TRP A 212 16.61 13.53 17.06
CA TRP A 212 16.02 14.29 15.96
C TRP A 212 16.24 15.80 16.08
N ILE A 213 16.18 16.35 17.30
CA ILE A 213 16.53 17.77 17.56
C ILE A 213 17.99 18.05 17.17
N GLU A 214 18.88 17.08 17.39
CA GLU A 214 20.29 17.13 16.97
C GLU A 214 20.49 16.76 15.49
N ARG A 215 19.42 16.53 14.72
CA ARG A 215 19.42 16.06 13.33
C ARG A 215 20.18 14.75 13.13
N LYS A 216 20.13 13.86 14.13
CA LYS A 216 20.74 12.54 14.10
C LYS A 216 19.68 11.47 13.85
N SER A 217 19.89 10.68 12.81
CA SER A 217 19.16 9.42 12.59
C SER A 217 19.70 8.35 13.53
N ILE A 218 18.82 7.49 14.04
CA ILE A 218 19.21 6.40 14.96
C ILE A 218 19.01 5.06 14.25
N ALA A 219 20.02 4.20 14.24
CA ALA A 219 19.87 2.81 13.80
C ALA A 219 19.22 1.96 14.91
N ILE A 220 18.60 0.84 14.59
CA ILE A 220 17.90 0.04 15.59
C ILE A 220 18.84 -0.56 16.65
N GLU A 221 20.06 -0.93 16.26
CA GLU A 221 21.10 -1.42 17.15
C GLU A 221 21.50 -0.35 18.16
N GLU A 222 21.59 0.91 17.69
CA GLU A 222 21.87 2.06 18.54
C GLU A 222 20.69 2.34 19.48
N LEU A 223 19.44 2.25 19.00
CA LEU A 223 18.26 2.37 19.84
C LEU A 223 18.26 1.36 20.98
N ILE A 224 18.56 0.08 20.70
CA ILE A 224 18.67 -0.97 21.72
C ILE A 224 19.70 -0.58 22.78
N GLY A 225 20.87 -0.08 22.36
CA GLY A 225 21.88 0.44 23.27
C GLY A 225 21.38 1.62 24.12
N LEU A 226 20.72 2.59 23.46
CA LEU A 226 20.18 3.79 24.10
C LEU A 226 19.02 3.49 25.06
N ILE A 227 18.23 2.44 24.85
CA ILE A 227 17.21 2.00 25.81
C ILE A 227 17.88 1.54 27.12
N ILE A 228 18.93 0.72 27.00
CA ILE A 228 19.66 0.18 28.16
C ILE A 228 20.46 1.28 28.87
N ASN A 229 21.07 2.20 28.11
CA ASN A 229 21.92 3.27 28.64
C ASN A 229 21.65 4.63 27.93
N PRO A 230 20.52 5.31 28.21
CA PRO A 230 20.25 6.62 27.66
C PRO A 230 21.27 7.66 28.15
N HIS A 231 21.55 8.65 27.31
CA HIS A 231 22.43 9.76 27.69
C HIS A 231 21.83 10.71 28.73
N PHE A 232 20.51 10.65 28.95
CA PHE A 232 19.81 11.43 29.97
C PHE A 232 19.64 10.65 31.27
N LYS A 233 19.65 11.38 32.40
CA LYS A 233 19.55 10.80 33.75
C LYS A 233 18.16 10.95 34.40
N LYS A 234 17.22 11.60 33.73
CA LYS A 234 15.88 11.90 34.25
C LYS A 234 14.82 11.78 33.17
N ILE A 235 13.60 11.43 33.59
CA ILE A 235 12.36 11.55 32.81
C ILE A 235 11.46 12.52 33.55
N GLY A 236 11.14 13.65 32.91
CA GLY A 236 10.56 14.79 33.60
C GLY A 236 11.40 15.19 34.82
N VAL A 237 10.80 15.14 36.00
CA VAL A 237 11.47 15.48 37.28
C VAL A 237 12.11 14.27 37.98
N LEU A 238 11.78 13.04 37.58
CA LEU A 238 12.17 11.82 38.27
C LEU A 238 13.52 11.29 37.75
N PRO A 239 14.40 10.77 38.63
CA PRO A 239 15.57 10.02 38.21
C PRO A 239 15.18 8.81 37.34
N LEU A 240 15.89 8.61 36.22
CA LEU A 240 15.58 7.55 35.26
C LEU A 240 15.57 6.18 35.92
N ASP A 241 16.58 5.84 36.73
CA ASP A 241 16.69 4.52 37.35
C ASP A 241 15.61 4.26 38.41
N SER A 242 14.98 5.31 38.94
CA SER A 242 13.83 5.19 39.84
C SER A 242 12.52 5.01 39.05
N TYR A 243 12.37 5.70 37.91
CA TYR A 243 11.17 5.63 37.07
C TYR A 243 11.13 4.34 36.24
N TYR A 244 12.24 3.99 35.60
CA TYR A 244 12.40 2.81 34.77
C TYR A 244 13.77 2.17 35.01
N PRO A 245 13.86 1.22 35.97
CA PRO A 245 15.13 0.60 36.36
C PRO A 245 15.87 -0.06 35.20
N GLN A 246 17.21 -0.03 35.23
CA GLN A 246 18.04 -0.59 34.15
C GLN A 246 17.72 -2.06 33.85
N SER A 247 17.37 -2.87 34.85
CA SER A 247 16.99 -4.27 34.67
C SER A 247 15.69 -4.43 33.88
N GLU A 248 14.72 -3.51 34.03
CA GLU A 248 13.50 -3.50 33.24
C GLU A 248 13.74 -2.94 31.83
N ARG A 249 14.57 -1.90 31.71
CA ARG A 249 15.02 -1.38 30.41
C ARG A 249 15.76 -2.43 29.59
N PHE A 250 16.56 -3.28 30.23
CA PHE A 250 17.21 -4.41 29.58
C PHE A 250 16.18 -5.42 29.04
N LYS A 251 15.14 -5.76 29.80
CA LYS A 251 14.05 -6.64 29.32
C LYS A 251 13.32 -6.02 28.14
N PHE A 252 13.12 -4.71 28.15
CA PHE A 252 12.50 -3.98 27.06
C PHE A 252 13.37 -3.99 25.79
N ALA A 253 14.66 -3.68 25.91
CA ALA A 253 15.62 -3.76 24.81
C ALA A 253 15.73 -5.19 24.23
N ALA A 254 15.63 -6.22 25.07
CA ALA A 254 15.63 -7.60 24.63
C ALA A 254 14.44 -7.96 23.72
N LYS A 255 13.29 -7.29 23.85
CA LYS A 255 12.15 -7.47 22.93
C LYS A 255 12.47 -6.96 21.52
N PHE A 256 13.09 -5.79 21.40
CA PHE A 256 13.57 -5.29 20.11
C PHE A 256 14.62 -6.22 19.50
N ASN A 257 15.57 -6.69 20.30
CA ASN A 257 16.58 -7.65 19.84
C ASN A 257 15.95 -8.95 19.32
N ALA A 258 14.91 -9.45 19.98
CA ALA A 258 14.22 -10.67 19.54
C ALA A 258 13.55 -10.50 18.16
N VAL A 259 13.01 -9.32 17.86
CA VAL A 259 12.42 -9.02 16.55
C VAL A 259 13.52 -9.02 15.46
N ILE A 260 14.64 -8.33 15.68
CA ILE A 260 15.76 -8.28 14.72
C ILE A 260 16.37 -9.66 14.49
N ALA A 261 16.51 -10.45 15.56
CA ALA A 261 17.06 -11.80 15.47
C ALA A 261 16.10 -12.80 14.80
N SER A 262 14.83 -12.42 14.56
CA SER A 262 13.86 -13.28 13.89
C SER A 262 14.19 -13.39 12.40
N PRO A 263 14.37 -14.61 11.85
CA PRO A 263 14.64 -14.80 10.42
C PRO A 263 13.57 -14.21 9.50
N SER A 264 12.31 -14.18 9.95
CA SER A 264 11.20 -13.58 9.21
C SER A 264 11.25 -12.05 9.15
N PHE A 265 11.99 -11.41 10.06
CA PHE A 265 12.07 -9.96 10.14
C PHE A 265 13.20 -9.37 9.28
N GLY A 266 14.19 -10.17 8.90
CA GLY A 266 15.30 -9.71 8.04
C GLY A 266 14.81 -9.04 6.75
N ALA A 267 13.78 -9.60 6.11
CA ALA A 267 13.17 -9.03 4.90
C ALA A 267 12.49 -7.66 5.10
N TRP A 268 12.23 -7.25 6.34
CA TRP A 268 11.64 -5.94 6.69
C TRP A 268 12.69 -4.88 7.02
N LEU A 269 13.96 -5.29 7.14
CA LEU A 269 15.11 -4.41 7.34
C LEU A 269 15.78 -4.02 6.02
N GLU A 270 15.48 -4.76 4.95
CA GLU A 270 16.01 -4.52 3.61
C GLU A 270 15.03 -3.65 2.80
N GLY A 271 15.55 -2.58 2.18
CA GLY A 271 14.76 -1.62 1.39
C GLY A 271 15.28 -0.21 1.50
#